data_AF-A0A060UV81-F1
#
_entry.id   AF-A0A060UV81-F1
#
_cell.length_a   1.000
_cell.length_b   1.000
_cell.length_c   1.000
_cell.angle_alpha   90.00
_cell.angle_beta   90.00
_cell.angle_gamma   90.00
#
_symmetry.space_group_name_H-M   'P 1'
#
loop_
_entity.id
_entity.type
_entity.pdbx_description
1 polymer ?
#
loop_
_entity_poly.entity_id
_entity_poly.type
_entity_poly.pdbx_seq_one_letter_code
_entity_poly.pdbx_strand_id
1 'polypeptide(L)'
;MDALVALLCRLPGIGPRSAQRIGYELLVRKRALMPQLAEALQHANSMVRLCDRCNNLSEAPLCKVCGSDRRDRSILCVVESPADLRAIEDTGAFKGEFFVLMGHLSPLDGIGPEALHIDRLIPRMAETQLREVVLATNSTMEGR
;
A
#
# COMPACT_ATOMS: atom_id res chain seq x y z
N MET A 1 3.29 -30.07 -6.62
CA MET A 1 1.98 -29.38 -6.75
C MET A 1 1.56 -28.80 -5.42
N ASP A 2 1.61 -29.60 -4.34
CA ASP A 2 1.09 -29.22 -3.01
C ASP A 2 1.75 -27.96 -2.43
N ALA A 3 3.06 -27.80 -2.61
CA ALA A 3 3.77 -26.58 -2.19
C ALA A 3 3.23 -25.30 -2.84
N LEU A 4 2.89 -25.34 -4.14
CA LEU A 4 2.31 -24.18 -4.84
C LEU A 4 0.94 -23.82 -4.28
N VAL A 5 0.07 -24.82 -4.08
CA VAL A 5 -1.27 -24.61 -3.52
C VAL A 5 -1.19 -24.08 -2.09
N ALA A 6 -0.30 -24.65 -1.26
CA ALA A 6 -0.10 -24.22 0.12
C ALA A 6 0.36 -22.76 0.20
N LEU A 7 1.28 -22.32 -0.67
CA LEU A 7 1.71 -20.92 -0.73
C LEU A 7 0.59 -19.99 -1.21
N LEU A 8 -0.18 -20.39 -2.24
CA LEU A 8 -1.32 -19.61 -2.73
C LEU A 8 -2.41 -19.42 -1.65
N CYS A 9 -2.65 -20.42 -0.81
CA CYS A 9 -3.60 -20.33 0.31
C CYS A 9 -3.22 -19.30 1.38
N ARG A 10 -1.94 -18.89 1.44
CA ARG A 10 -1.48 -17.89 2.40
C ARG A 10 -1.73 -16.45 1.92
N LEU A 11 -2.17 -16.28 0.68
CA LEU A 11 -2.49 -14.96 0.13
C LEU A 11 -3.89 -14.52 0.57
N PRO A 12 -4.09 -13.22 0.87
CA PRO A 12 -5.38 -12.71 1.30
C PRO A 12 -6.46 -12.98 0.24
N GLY A 13 -7.62 -13.47 0.69
CA GLY A 13 -8.76 -13.76 -0.19
C GLY A 13 -8.66 -15.08 -0.98
N ILE A 14 -7.61 -15.89 -0.81
CA ILE A 14 -7.44 -17.16 -1.52
C ILE A 14 -7.60 -18.36 -0.58
N GLY A 15 -8.78 -18.97 -0.59
CA GLY A 15 -9.04 -20.22 0.14
C GLY A 15 -8.50 -21.48 -0.57
N PRO A 16 -8.54 -22.66 0.10
CA PRO A 16 -8.01 -23.92 -0.43
C PRO A 16 -8.52 -24.30 -1.82
N ARG A 17 -9.84 -24.17 -2.06
CA ARG A 17 -10.45 -24.48 -3.37
C ARG A 17 -9.95 -23.54 -4.47
N SER A 18 -9.85 -22.24 -4.18
CA SER A 18 -9.35 -21.25 -5.13
C SER A 18 -7.87 -21.47 -5.45
N ALA A 19 -7.04 -21.73 -4.44
CA ALA A 19 -5.62 -22.02 -4.62
C ALA A 19 -5.39 -23.26 -5.49
N GLN A 20 -6.15 -24.35 -5.24
CA GLN A 20 -6.05 -25.56 -6.05
C GLN A 20 -6.42 -25.29 -7.51
N ARG A 21 -7.50 -24.54 -7.77
CA ARG A 21 -7.93 -24.15 -9.12
C ARG A 21 -6.84 -23.33 -9.83
N ILE A 22 -6.27 -22.33 -9.16
CA ILE A 22 -5.18 -21.50 -9.70
C ILE A 22 -3.96 -22.35 -10.00
N GLY A 23 -3.56 -23.24 -9.09
CA GLY A 23 -2.42 -24.13 -9.25
C GLY A 23 -2.54 -25.03 -10.48
N TYR A 24 -3.71 -25.64 -10.69
CA TYR A 24 -3.96 -26.46 -11.89
C TYR A 24 -3.94 -25.64 -13.17
N GLU A 25 -4.57 -24.47 -13.18
CA GLU A 25 -4.58 -23.59 -14.36
C GLU A 25 -3.17 -23.16 -14.77
N LEU A 26 -2.32 -22.81 -13.80
CA LEU A 26 -0.92 -22.47 -14.01
C LEU A 26 -0.12 -23.66 -14.58
N LEU A 27 -0.31 -24.86 -14.04
CA LEU A 27 0.47 -26.03 -14.43
C LEU A 27 0.06 -26.62 -15.79
N VAL A 28 -1.23 -26.56 -16.12
CA VAL A 28 -1.79 -27.23 -17.31
C VAL A 28 -1.91 -26.28 -18.48
N ARG A 29 -2.42 -25.06 -18.26
CA ARG A 29 -2.79 -24.14 -19.35
C ARG A 29 -1.85 -22.93 -19.45
N LYS A 30 -1.22 -22.51 -18.36
CA LYS A 30 -0.45 -21.26 -18.28
C LYS A 30 0.99 -21.45 -17.80
N ARG A 31 1.64 -22.56 -18.18
CA ARG A 31 2.99 -22.90 -17.72
C ARG A 31 4.03 -21.82 -18.02
N ALA A 32 3.91 -21.17 -19.19
CA ALA A 32 4.79 -20.08 -19.60
C ALA A 32 4.67 -18.80 -18.75
N LEU A 33 3.56 -18.61 -18.03
CA LEU A 33 3.36 -17.48 -17.12
C LEU A 33 4.13 -17.66 -15.80
N MET A 34 4.38 -18.89 -15.39
CA MET A 34 5.03 -19.19 -14.10
C MET A 34 6.41 -18.52 -13.91
N PRO A 35 7.35 -18.58 -14.87
CA PRO A 35 8.64 -17.89 -14.71
C PRO A 35 8.48 -16.37 -14.63
N GLN A 36 7.57 -15.78 -15.41
CA GLN A 36 7.30 -14.33 -15.38
C GLN A 36 6.70 -13.90 -14.04
N LEU A 37 5.77 -14.70 -13.48
CA LEU A 37 5.24 -14.47 -12.13
C LEU A 37 6.32 -14.57 -11.06
N ALA A 38 7.18 -15.58 -11.15
CA ALA A 38 8.28 -15.76 -10.20
C ALA A 38 9.24 -14.57 -10.23
N GLU A 39 9.60 -14.10 -11.43
CA GLU A 39 10.45 -12.92 -11.62
C GLU A 39 9.79 -11.65 -11.09
N ALA A 40 8.52 -11.40 -11.41
CA ALA A 40 7.78 -10.25 -10.92
C ALA A 40 7.68 -10.21 -9.39
N LEU A 41 7.42 -11.36 -8.75
CA LEU A 41 7.40 -11.47 -7.29
C LEU A 41 8.77 -11.20 -6.67
N GLN A 42 9.84 -11.74 -7.26
CA GLN A 42 11.21 -11.51 -6.79
C GLN A 42 11.61 -10.05 -6.94
N HIS A 43 11.32 -9.45 -8.09
CA HIS A 43 11.59 -8.04 -8.35
C HIS A 43 10.83 -7.13 -7.38
N ALA A 44 9.53 -7.37 -7.18
CA ALA A 44 8.74 -6.59 -6.23
C ALA A 44 9.31 -6.70 -4.81
N ASN A 45 9.70 -7.90 -4.39
CA ASN A 45 10.27 -8.13 -3.06
C ASN A 45 11.65 -7.46 -2.86
N SER A 46 12.45 -7.28 -3.92
CA SER A 46 13.79 -6.69 -3.82
C SER A 46 13.81 -5.18 -4.04
N MET A 47 12.91 -4.65 -4.88
CA MET A 47 12.97 -3.27 -5.33
C MET A 47 11.91 -2.37 -4.68
N VAL A 48 10.73 -2.92 -4.35
CA VAL A 48 9.66 -2.10 -3.79
C VAL A 48 9.95 -1.78 -2.33
N ARG A 49 9.96 -0.49 -2.04
CA ARG A 49 10.17 0.08 -0.70
C ARG A 49 9.11 1.13 -0.41
N LEU A 50 9.16 1.68 0.80
CA LEU A 50 8.34 2.82 1.17
C LEU A 50 8.98 4.10 0.62
N CYS A 51 8.15 4.97 0.05
CA CYS A 51 8.52 6.32 -0.33
C CYS A 51 9.08 7.07 0.89
N ASP A 52 10.21 7.75 0.70
CA ASP A 52 10.91 8.48 1.76
C ASP A 52 10.07 9.64 2.31
N ARG A 53 9.03 10.09 1.57
CA ARG A 53 8.19 11.24 1.93
C ARG A 53 6.76 10.90 2.37
N CYS A 54 6.13 9.87 1.80
CA CYS A 54 4.71 9.58 2.04
C CYS A 54 4.40 8.13 2.39
N ASN A 55 5.40 7.26 2.52
CA ASN A 55 5.26 5.82 2.76
C ASN A 55 4.49 5.03 1.70
N ASN A 56 4.05 5.62 0.59
CA ASN A 56 3.49 4.84 -0.50
C ASN A 56 4.54 3.88 -1.09
N LEU A 57 4.11 2.77 -1.67
CA LEU A 57 4.99 1.80 -2.33
C LEU A 57 5.65 2.43 -3.57
N SER A 58 6.97 2.30 -3.67
CA SER A 58 7.75 2.80 -4.79
C SER A 58 9.04 2.01 -4.97
N GLU A 59 9.53 1.92 -6.21
CA GLU A 59 10.89 1.44 -6.51
C GLU A 59 11.94 2.55 -6.42
N ALA A 60 11.51 3.82 -6.36
CA ALA A 60 12.37 4.98 -6.23
C ALA A 60 12.28 5.58 -4.81
N PRO A 61 13.24 6.42 -4.40
CA PRO A 61 13.16 7.16 -3.14
C PRO A 61 11.87 7.96 -2.97
N LEU A 62 11.41 8.58 -4.06
CA LEU A 62 10.13 9.28 -4.11
C LEU A 62 9.20 8.57 -5.08
N CYS A 63 7.96 8.32 -4.64
CA CYS A 63 6.92 7.83 -5.51
C CYS A 63 6.54 8.88 -6.56
N LYS A 64 5.88 8.44 -7.64
CA LYS A 64 5.45 9.32 -8.74
C LYS A 64 4.57 10.49 -8.28
N VAL A 65 3.81 10.29 -7.21
CA VAL A 65 2.96 11.33 -6.62
C VAL A 65 3.81 12.40 -5.94
N CYS A 66 4.76 12.02 -5.07
CA CYS A 66 5.64 12.96 -4.37
C CYS A 66 6.69 13.62 -5.27
N GLY A 67 7.08 12.97 -6.37
CA GLY A 67 8.00 13.53 -7.36
C GLY A 67 7.35 14.50 -8.36
N SER A 68 6.05 14.74 -8.27
CA SER A 68 5.32 15.61 -9.19
C SER A 68 5.29 17.06 -8.69
N ASP A 69 5.80 18.00 -9.50
CA ASP A 69 5.74 19.44 -9.20
C ASP A 69 4.34 20.06 -9.37
N ARG A 70 3.36 19.29 -9.85
CA ARG A 70 1.97 19.75 -10.03
C ARG A 70 1.14 19.66 -8.75
N ARG A 71 1.71 19.16 -7.66
CA ARG A 71 1.01 18.94 -6.40
C ARG A 71 1.00 20.18 -5.53
N ASP A 72 -0.13 20.39 -4.88
CA ASP A 72 -0.29 21.42 -3.86
C ASP A 72 0.33 20.92 -2.55
N ARG A 73 1.49 21.49 -2.19
CA ARG A 73 2.21 21.14 -0.95
C ARG A 73 1.58 21.73 0.30
N SER A 74 0.53 22.55 0.16
CA SER A 74 -0.19 23.14 1.30
C SER A 74 -1.27 22.24 1.87
N ILE A 75 -1.59 21.12 1.21
CA ILE A 75 -2.62 20.17 1.64
C ILE A 75 -2.03 18.77 1.71
N LEU A 76 -2.20 18.10 2.85
CA LEU A 76 -1.76 16.71 3.07
C LEU A 76 -2.96 15.82 3.37
N CYS A 77 -3.16 14.78 2.57
CA CYS A 77 -4.16 13.75 2.82
C CYS A 77 -3.52 12.52 3.48
N VAL A 78 -3.96 12.19 4.69
CA VAL A 78 -3.51 11.02 5.44
C VAL A 78 -4.48 9.88 5.19
N VAL A 79 -3.96 8.73 4.73
CA VAL A 79 -4.73 7.52 4.42
C VAL A 79 -4.14 6.30 5.11
N GLU A 80 -4.92 5.23 5.23
CA GLU A 80 -4.47 4.00 5.90
C GLU A 80 -3.54 3.17 5.02
N SER A 81 -3.88 2.97 3.75
CA SER A 81 -3.19 2.05 2.87
C SER A 81 -2.81 2.65 1.50
N PRO A 82 -1.84 2.04 0.78
CA PRO A 82 -1.55 2.38 -0.61
C PRO A 82 -2.76 2.25 -1.54
N ALA A 83 -3.70 1.37 -1.21
CA ALA A 83 -4.93 1.18 -1.98
C ALA A 83 -5.87 2.39 -1.84
N ASP A 84 -5.99 2.96 -0.63
CA ASP A 84 -6.79 4.16 -0.39
C ASP A 84 -6.22 5.38 -1.12
N LEU A 85 -4.88 5.55 -1.07
CA LEU A 85 -4.19 6.56 -1.87
C LEU A 85 -4.53 6.39 -3.35
N ARG A 86 -4.44 5.16 -3.86
CA ARG A 86 -4.72 4.86 -5.26
C ARG A 86 -6.16 5.20 -5.65
N ALA A 87 -7.12 4.85 -4.78
CA ALA A 87 -8.53 5.12 -5.00
C ALA A 87 -8.81 6.64 -5.12
N ILE A 88 -8.21 7.45 -4.24
CA ILE A 88 -8.33 8.91 -4.30
C ILE A 88 -7.62 9.47 -5.55
N GLU A 89 -6.42 8.99 -5.85
CA GLU A 89 -5.64 9.44 -7.00
C GLU A 89 -6.35 9.16 -8.33
N ASP A 90 -6.99 8.01 -8.47
CA ASP A 90 -7.74 7.62 -9.69
C ASP A 90 -8.96 8.53 -9.95
N THR A 91 -9.45 9.27 -8.95
CA THR A 91 -10.50 10.29 -9.16
C THR A 91 -9.99 11.52 -9.93
N GLY A 92 -8.69 11.81 -9.87
CA GLY A 92 -8.08 13.03 -10.41
C GLY A 92 -8.53 14.34 -9.73
N ALA A 93 -9.40 14.28 -8.71
CA ALA A 93 -9.95 15.46 -8.05
C ALA A 93 -9.00 16.05 -7.00
N PHE A 94 -8.20 15.19 -6.34
CA PHE A 94 -7.30 15.61 -5.28
C PHE A 94 -5.92 15.99 -5.83
N LYS A 95 -5.47 17.21 -5.53
CA LYS A 95 -4.18 17.76 -5.99
C LYS A 95 -3.12 17.89 -4.90
N GLY A 96 -3.47 17.60 -3.64
CA GLY A 96 -2.54 17.69 -2.53
C GLY A 96 -1.51 16.54 -2.50
N GLU A 97 -0.68 16.57 -1.47
CA GLU A 97 0.22 15.46 -1.15
C GLU A 97 -0.49 14.40 -0.30
N PHE A 98 0.13 13.23 -0.19
CA PHE A 98 -0.38 12.13 0.64
C PHE A 98 0.60 11.73 1.74
N PHE A 99 0.08 11.02 2.73
CA PHE A 99 0.84 10.21 3.68
C PHE A 99 0.08 8.90 3.94
N VAL A 100 0.78 7.76 3.89
CA VAL A 100 0.21 6.44 4.10
C VAL A 100 0.65 5.91 5.47
N LEU A 101 -0.31 5.61 6.34
CA LEU A 101 -0.06 5.11 7.69
C LEU A 101 0.40 3.64 7.70
N MET A 102 0.13 2.89 6.63
CA MET A 102 0.37 1.45 6.52
C MET A 102 -0.51 0.60 7.46
N GLY A 103 -1.69 1.12 7.80
CA GLY A 103 -2.67 0.46 8.66
C GLY A 103 -3.57 1.45 9.39
N HIS A 104 -4.25 0.95 10.41
CA HIS A 104 -5.04 1.71 11.38
C HIS A 104 -4.71 1.26 12.80
N LEU A 105 -5.13 2.05 13.79
CA LEU A 105 -4.93 1.71 15.19
C LEU A 105 -5.88 0.57 15.57
N SER A 106 -5.34 -0.52 16.10
CA SER A 106 -6.15 -1.64 16.58
C SER A 106 -5.58 -2.14 17.91
N PRO A 107 -6.09 -1.66 19.06
CA PRO A 107 -5.67 -2.13 20.37
C PRO A 107 -5.92 -3.63 20.57
N LEU A 108 -6.95 -4.19 19.91
CA LEU A 108 -7.28 -5.61 19.97
C LEU A 108 -6.22 -6.47 19.28
N ASP A 109 -5.64 -5.97 18.19
CA ASP A 109 -4.55 -6.64 17.46
C ASP A 109 -3.16 -6.21 17.94
N GLY A 110 -3.08 -5.35 18.97
CA GLY A 110 -1.83 -4.82 19.50
C GLY A 110 -1.12 -3.84 18.56
N ILE A 111 -1.84 -3.21 17.62
CA ILE A 111 -1.31 -2.24 16.66
C ILE A 111 -1.38 -0.84 17.28
N GLY A 112 -0.23 -0.37 17.79
CA GLY A 112 -0.06 0.97 18.33
C GLY A 112 0.43 2.01 17.31
N PRO A 113 0.55 3.29 17.72
CA PRO A 113 0.99 4.40 16.86
C PRO A 113 2.38 4.17 16.22
N GLU A 114 3.27 3.45 16.89
CA GLU A 114 4.60 3.08 16.40
C GLU A 114 4.54 2.22 15.13
N ALA A 115 3.47 1.43 14.94
CA ALA A 115 3.27 0.63 13.75
C ALA A 115 2.71 1.45 12.57
N LEU A 116 2.21 2.67 12.83
CA LEU A 116 1.55 3.52 11.83
C LEU A 116 2.46 4.62 11.27
N HIS A 117 3.77 4.54 11.54
CA HIS A 117 4.76 5.53 11.10
C HIS A 117 4.42 6.97 11.50
N ILE A 118 3.79 7.16 12.67
CA ILE A 118 3.39 8.48 13.17
C ILE A 118 4.61 9.37 13.44
N ASP A 119 5.74 8.76 13.80
CA ASP A 119 7.04 9.41 13.95
C ASP A 119 7.48 10.16 12.67
N ARG A 120 7.09 9.66 11.50
CA ARG A 120 7.37 10.30 10.20
C ARG A 120 6.28 11.27 9.76
N LEU A 121 5.04 11.07 10.21
CA LEU A 121 3.92 11.96 9.92
C LEU A 121 4.06 13.31 10.65
N ILE A 122 4.45 13.29 11.93
CA ILE A 122 4.54 14.51 12.74
C ILE A 122 5.47 15.57 12.10
N PRO A 123 6.71 15.24 11.67
CA PRO A 123 7.56 16.20 10.96
C PRO A 123 6.96 16.72 9.66
N ARG A 124 6.22 15.88 8.92
CA ARG A 124 5.51 16.31 7.69
C ARG A 124 4.41 17.31 8.01
N MET A 125 3.68 17.10 9.11
CA MET A 125 2.64 18.03 9.57
C MET A 125 3.21 19.36 10.08
N ALA A 126 4.47 19.39 10.50
CA ALA A 126 5.16 20.58 10.98
C ALA A 126 5.81 21.42 9.85
N GLU A 127 5.73 20.99 8.58
CA GLU A 127 6.26 21.76 7.45
C GLU A 127 5.54 23.12 7.31
N THR A 128 6.30 24.21 7.19
CA THR A 128 5.75 25.59 7.17
C THR A 128 4.80 25.90 6.02
N GLN A 129 4.90 25.13 4.92
CA GLN A 129 4.05 25.29 3.74
C GLN A 129 2.68 24.63 3.90
N LEU A 130 2.54 23.70 4.85
CA LEU A 130 1.32 22.94 5.08
C LEU A 130 0.28 23.81 5.80
N ARG A 131 -0.94 23.82 5.28
CA ARG A 131 -2.07 24.63 5.78
C ARG A 131 -3.27 23.77 6.17
N GLU A 132 -3.42 22.61 5.54
CA GLU A 132 -4.55 21.72 5.75
C GLU A 132 -4.09 20.26 5.82
N VAL A 133 -4.68 19.52 6.76
CA VAL A 133 -4.53 18.07 6.86
C VAL A 133 -5.90 17.44 6.74
N VAL A 134 -6.08 16.62 5.70
CA VAL A 134 -7.29 15.84 5.46
C VAL A 134 -7.07 14.43 5.98
N LEU A 135 -7.83 14.04 7.00
CA LEU A 135 -7.83 12.66 7.50
C LEU A 135 -8.85 11.85 6.68
N ALA A 136 -8.33 10.98 5.82
CA ALA A 136 -9.12 10.08 4.98
C ALA A 136 -8.90 8.62 5.40
N THR A 137 -8.93 8.38 6.71
CA THR A 137 -8.98 7.04 7.31
C THR A 137 -10.40 6.47 7.20
N ASN A 138 -10.52 5.15 7.10
CA ASN A 138 -11.80 4.49 7.00
C ASN A 138 -12.64 4.73 8.26
N SER A 139 -13.93 4.94 8.05
CA SER A 139 -14.89 5.28 9.10
C SER A 139 -15.37 4.07 9.91
N THR A 140 -14.50 3.07 10.15
CA THR A 140 -14.80 1.97 11.09
C THR A 140 -14.70 2.49 12.53
N MET A 141 -15.28 1.76 13.49
CA MET A 141 -15.38 2.20 14.90
C MET A 141 -14.02 2.55 15.55
N GLU A 142 -12.91 2.11 14.96
CA GLU A 142 -11.52 2.36 15.37
C GLU A 142 -10.88 3.60 14.72
N GLY A 143 -11.50 4.18 13.69
CA GLY A 143 -11.02 5.37 12.99
C GLY A 143 -11.42 6.71 13.63
N ARG A 144 -11.87 6.70 14.90
CA ARG A 144 -12.27 7.89 15.67
C ARG A 144 -11.49 8.04 16.96
#